data_AF-A0A3S2YB38-F1
#
_entry.id   AF-A0A3S2YB38-F1
#
_cell.length_a   1.000
_cell.length_b   1.000
_cell.length_c   1.000
_cell.angle_alpha   90.00
_cell.angle_beta   90.00
_cell.angle_gamma   90.00
#
_symmetry.space_group_name_H-M   'P 1'
#
loop_
_entity.id
_entity.type
_entity.pdbx_description
1 polymer ?
#
loop_
_entity_poly.entity_id
_entity_poly.type
_entity_poly.pdbx_seq_one_letter_code
_entity_poly.pdbx_strand_id
1 'polypeptide(L)'
;MNLTRDRMHIIGWGVALAICFALVMLLTFRVNAVKSQVHLADREIARLKQEKLFLETEFETRASQQQLQAFNQVDFGYQAPKAEQYLENERQLAALGKPRSVDAPSPIRVASAEAVSSETRLMPALAQQGSAVLDIAAHAGEADDKPVKSVKRLKPSELSDHLAQLGARAGHRE
;
A
#
# COMPACT_ATOMS: atom_id res chain seq x y z
N MET A 1 23.99 78.13 11.24
CA MET A 1 24.40 76.91 10.52
C MET A 1 23.17 76.34 9.82
N ASN A 2 22.96 76.71 8.57
CA ASN A 2 21.79 76.28 7.80
C ASN A 2 22.10 74.90 7.20
N LEU A 3 21.51 73.85 7.77
CA LEU A 3 21.52 72.53 7.13
C LEU A 3 20.72 72.65 5.84
N THR A 4 21.45 72.65 4.73
CA THR A 4 20.96 72.82 3.37
C THR A 4 20.00 71.69 3.02
N ARG A 5 18.83 72.07 2.51
CA ARG A 5 17.71 71.23 2.06
C ARG A 5 18.12 69.97 1.29
N ASP A 6 19.19 70.03 0.48
CA ASP A 6 19.75 68.88 -0.25
C ASP A 6 20.19 67.73 0.64
N ARG A 7 20.78 68.02 1.82
CA ARG A 7 21.18 66.98 2.79
C ARG A 7 19.95 66.20 3.27
N MET A 8 18.83 66.90 3.47
CA MET A 8 17.58 66.30 3.95
C MET A 8 16.95 65.38 2.90
N HIS A 9 17.02 65.74 1.62
CA HIS A 9 16.58 64.88 0.51
C HIS A 9 17.48 63.64 0.35
N ILE A 10 18.80 63.80 0.44
CA ILE A 10 19.75 62.68 0.35
C ILE A 10 19.55 61.70 1.52
N ILE A 11 19.37 62.20 2.74
CA ILE A 11 19.07 61.37 3.92
C ILE A 11 17.74 60.63 3.72
N GLY A 12 16.70 61.32 3.24
CA GLY A 12 15.41 60.69 2.94
C GLY A 12 15.52 59.57 1.91
N TRP A 13 16.29 59.79 0.83
CA TRP A 13 16.52 58.78 -0.19
C TRP A 13 17.36 57.59 0.33
N GLY A 14 18.36 57.87 1.16
CA GLY A 14 19.15 56.85 1.85
C GLY A 14 18.29 55.97 2.77
N VAL A 15 17.39 56.57 3.54
CA VAL A 15 16.44 55.83 4.39
C VAL A 15 15.49 54.98 3.55
N ALA A 16 14.97 55.52 2.43
CA ALA A 16 14.10 54.78 1.53
C ALA A 16 14.80 53.54 0.93
N LEU A 17 16.06 53.68 0.48
CA LEU A 17 16.86 52.55 -0.01
C LEU A 17 17.16 51.54 1.09
N ALA A 18 17.50 52.00 2.30
CA ALA A 18 17.76 51.11 3.42
C ALA A 18 16.53 50.27 3.78
N ILE A 19 15.33 50.87 3.79
CA ILE A 19 14.07 50.15 4.01
C ILE A 19 13.84 49.13 2.89
N CYS A 20 13.99 49.53 1.63
CA CYS A 20 13.84 48.62 0.49
C CYS A 20 14.80 47.42 0.61
N PHE A 21 16.07 47.68 0.90
CA PHE A 21 17.08 46.65 1.10
C PHE A 21 16.74 45.72 2.27
N ALA A 22 16.29 46.28 3.40
CA ALA A 22 15.89 45.50 4.57
C ALA A 22 14.72 44.55 4.25
N LEU A 23 13.73 45.00 3.47
CA LEU A 23 12.61 44.16 3.04
C LEU A 23 13.06 43.01 2.14
N VAL A 24 13.96 43.28 1.19
CA VAL A 24 14.54 42.24 0.31
C VAL A 24 15.33 41.22 1.11
N MET A 25 16.14 41.66 2.07
CA MET A 25 16.91 40.78 2.94
C MET A 25 16.00 39.90 3.81
N LEU A 26 14.95 40.48 4.41
CA LEU A 26 13.97 39.72 5.19
C LEU A 26 13.30 38.63 4.34
N LEU A 27 12.91 38.95 3.11
CA LEU A 27 12.33 37.99 2.19
C LEU A 27 13.33 36.89 1.81
N THR A 28 14.58 37.25 1.55
CA THR A 28 15.65 36.30 1.22
C THR A 28 15.88 35.31 2.37
N PHE A 29 15.91 35.79 3.62
CA PHE A 29 16.02 34.92 4.79
C PHE A 29 14.80 34.02 4.98
N ARG A 30 13.59 34.54 4.77
CA ARG A 30 12.35 33.73 4.77
C ARG A 30 12.43 32.62 3.73
N VAL A 31 12.85 32.94 2.50
CA VAL A 31 12.99 31.96 1.42
C VAL A 31 14.05 30.91 1.75
N ASN A 32 15.20 31.31 2.31
CA ASN A 32 16.25 30.38 2.70
C ASN A 32 15.79 29.43 3.83
N ALA A 33 15.03 29.93 4.80
CA ALA A 33 14.44 29.11 5.85
C ALA A 33 13.42 28.11 5.28
N VAL A 34 12.54 28.55 4.39
CA VAL A 34 11.55 27.67 3.73
C VAL A 34 12.25 26.62 2.86
N LYS A 35 13.26 27.02 2.06
CA LYS A 35 14.04 26.09 1.25
C LYS A 35 14.74 25.02 2.09
N SER A 36 15.21 25.36 3.29
CA SER A 36 15.78 24.40 4.22
C SER A 36 14.73 23.40 4.73
N GLN A 37 13.52 23.86 5.06
CA GLN A 37 12.42 22.99 5.48
C GLN A 37 11.99 22.04 4.36
N VAL A 38 11.89 22.53 3.12
CA VAL A 38 11.56 21.71 1.95
C VAL A 38 12.58 20.61 1.74
N HIS A 39 13.88 20.91 1.80
CA HIS A 39 14.92 19.88 1.66
C HIS A 39 14.85 18.79 2.73
N LEU A 40 14.46 19.12 3.97
CA LEU A 40 14.30 18.11 5.02
C LEU A 40 13.13 17.18 4.71
N ALA A 41 11.98 17.73 4.29
CA ALA A 41 10.82 16.96 3.88
C ALA A 41 11.12 16.07 2.65
N ASP A 42 11.85 16.59 1.66
CA ASP A 42 12.25 15.82 0.48
C ASP A 42 13.13 14.62 0.84
N ARG A 43 14.06 14.78 1.80
CA ARG A 43 14.88 13.67 2.31
C ARG A 43 14.05 12.64 3.05
N GLU A 44 13.06 13.07 3.82
CA GLU A 44 12.13 12.17 4.50
C GLU A 44 11.27 11.39 3.51
N ILE A 45 10.74 12.06 2.48
CA ILE A 45 9.99 11.41 1.40
C ILE A 45 10.86 10.37 0.69
N ALA A 46 12.12 10.68 0.39
CA ALA A 46 13.04 9.73 -0.25
C ALA A 46 13.27 8.49 0.63
N ARG A 47 13.47 8.69 1.95
CA ARG A 47 13.63 7.59 2.91
C ARG A 47 12.38 6.70 2.97
N LEU A 48 11.20 7.30 3.11
CA LEU A 48 9.93 6.57 3.18
C LEU A 48 9.64 5.79 1.90
N LYS A 49 9.98 6.34 0.74
CA LYS A 49 9.86 5.63 -0.55
C LYS A 49 10.73 4.38 -0.59
N GLN A 50 11.96 4.46 -0.08
CA GLN A 50 12.86 3.31 -0.03
C GLN A 50 12.36 2.22 0.93
N GLU A 51 11.84 2.62 2.10
CA GLU A 51 11.22 1.69 3.05
C GLU A 51 9.97 1.02 2.48
N LYS A 52 9.12 1.77 1.77
CA LYS A 52 7.95 1.23 1.06
C LYS A 52 8.35 0.20 0.01
N LEU A 53 9.36 0.50 -0.81
CA LEU A 53 9.85 -0.44 -1.83
C LEU A 53 10.38 -1.72 -1.19
N PHE A 54 11.12 -1.59 -0.09
CA PHE A 54 11.60 -2.73 0.68
C PHE A 54 10.45 -3.60 1.21
N LEU A 55 9.47 -2.97 1.88
CA LEU A 55 8.29 -3.65 2.41
C LEU A 55 7.51 -4.35 1.30
N GLU A 56 7.30 -3.69 0.17
CA GLU A 56 6.54 -4.28 -0.94
C GLU A 56 7.27 -5.47 -1.57
N THR A 57 8.60 -5.42 -1.65
CA THR A 57 9.39 -6.55 -2.11
C THR A 57 9.29 -7.72 -1.12
N GLU A 58 9.33 -7.47 0.19
CA GLU A 58 9.12 -8.50 1.20
C GLU A 58 7.71 -9.11 1.14
N PHE A 59 6.69 -8.28 0.92
CA PHE A 59 5.31 -8.75 0.76
C PHE A 59 5.12 -9.53 -0.53
N GLU A 60 5.62 -9.05 -1.66
CA GLU A 60 5.50 -9.75 -2.94
C GLU A 60 6.16 -11.12 -2.88
N THR A 61 7.35 -11.22 -2.27
CA THR A 61 8.05 -12.50 -2.13
C THR A 61 7.37 -13.48 -1.17
N ARG A 62 6.84 -13.04 -0.02
CA ARG A 62 6.17 -13.94 0.96
C ARG A 62 4.71 -14.23 0.61
N ALA A 63 3.96 -13.23 0.20
CA ALA A 63 2.55 -13.39 -0.14
C ALA A 63 2.38 -14.18 -1.44
N SER A 64 3.29 -14.07 -2.42
CA SER A 64 3.19 -14.86 -3.66
C SER A 64 3.22 -16.37 -3.40
N GLN A 65 4.09 -16.84 -2.50
CA GLN A 65 4.14 -18.26 -2.13
C GLN A 65 2.86 -18.72 -1.41
N GLN A 66 2.36 -17.93 -0.45
CA GLN A 66 1.11 -18.23 0.25
C GLN A 66 -0.10 -18.16 -0.67
N GLN A 67 -0.14 -17.22 -1.61
CA GLN A 67 -1.19 -17.06 -2.61
C GLN A 67 -1.20 -18.23 -3.60
N LEU A 68 -0.03 -18.64 -4.12
CA LEU A 68 0.08 -19.82 -4.98
C LEU A 68 -0.33 -21.09 -4.24
N GLN A 69 0.02 -21.23 -2.96
CA GLN A 69 -0.41 -22.35 -2.14
C GLN A 69 -1.93 -22.35 -1.91
N ALA A 70 -2.52 -21.18 -1.60
CA ALA A 70 -3.96 -21.03 -1.43
C ALA A 70 -4.70 -21.33 -2.75
N PHE A 71 -4.19 -20.82 -3.89
CA PHE A 71 -4.75 -21.06 -5.21
C PHE A 71 -4.67 -22.54 -5.60
N ASN A 72 -3.53 -23.19 -5.37
CA ASN A 72 -3.37 -24.63 -5.57
C ASN A 72 -4.34 -25.45 -4.70
N GLN A 73 -4.66 -25.01 -3.49
CA GLN A 73 -5.62 -25.70 -2.62
C GLN A 73 -7.07 -25.51 -3.07
N VAL A 74 -7.47 -24.30 -3.45
CA VAL A 74 -8.87 -23.97 -3.78
C VAL A 74 -9.27 -24.48 -5.16
N ASP A 75 -8.43 -24.24 -6.17
CA ASP A 75 -8.82 -24.50 -7.57
C ASP A 75 -8.31 -25.85 -8.09
N PHE A 76 -7.15 -26.30 -7.62
CA PHE A 76 -6.51 -27.51 -8.17
C PHE A 76 -6.42 -28.68 -7.19
N GLY A 77 -6.61 -28.47 -5.89
CA GLY A 77 -6.40 -29.48 -4.85
C GLY A 77 -4.97 -30.06 -4.82
N TYR A 78 -3.99 -29.39 -5.44
CA TYR A 78 -2.61 -29.89 -5.49
C TYR A 78 -1.94 -29.70 -4.13
N GLN A 79 -1.53 -30.81 -3.51
CA GLN A 79 -0.57 -30.80 -2.40
C GLN A 79 0.84 -31.03 -2.91
N ALA A 80 1.82 -30.34 -2.31
CA ALA A 80 3.22 -30.62 -2.54
C ALA A 80 3.52 -32.10 -2.20
N PRO A 81 4.29 -32.83 -3.04
CA PRO A 81 4.58 -34.23 -2.77
C PRO A 81 5.31 -34.40 -1.45
N LYS A 82 4.94 -35.42 -0.68
CA LYS A 82 5.61 -35.75 0.57
C LYS A 82 6.97 -36.40 0.29
N ALA A 83 7.91 -36.30 1.23
CA ALA A 83 9.24 -36.91 1.10
C ALA A 83 9.16 -38.41 0.75
N GLU A 84 8.18 -39.13 1.31
CA GLU A 84 7.92 -40.56 1.06
C GLU A 84 7.49 -40.89 -0.38
N GLN A 85 7.08 -39.88 -1.17
CA GLN A 85 6.68 -40.05 -2.57
C GLN A 85 7.87 -39.90 -3.54
N TYR A 86 9.03 -39.48 -3.05
CA TYR A 86 10.25 -39.42 -3.83
C TYR A 86 11.03 -40.73 -3.71
N LEU A 87 11.68 -41.12 -4.80
CA LEU A 87 12.54 -42.28 -4.83
C LEU A 87 13.95 -41.81 -4.49
N GLU A 88 14.53 -42.36 -3.44
CA GLU A 88 15.82 -41.92 -2.89
C GLU A 88 17.01 -42.53 -3.64
N ASN A 89 16.79 -43.62 -4.39
CA ASN A 89 17.86 -44.35 -5.04
C ASN A 89 17.44 -45.02 -6.36
N GLU A 90 18.42 -45.24 -7.23
CA GLU A 90 18.23 -45.87 -8.54
C GLU A 90 17.73 -47.32 -8.44
N ARG A 91 17.98 -47.99 -7.31
CA ARG A 91 17.46 -49.34 -7.05
C ARG A 91 15.94 -49.33 -6.84
N GLN A 92 15.39 -48.33 -6.14
CA GLN A 92 13.94 -48.11 -6.01
C GLN A 92 13.31 -47.74 -7.36
N LEU A 93 14.00 -46.94 -8.19
CA LEU A 93 13.59 -46.67 -9.57
C LEU A 93 13.54 -47.95 -10.42
N ALA A 94 14.57 -48.79 -10.35
CA ALA A 94 14.62 -50.06 -11.08
C ALA A 94 13.54 -51.06 -10.65
N ALA A 95 13.04 -50.96 -9.41
CA ALA A 95 11.93 -51.77 -8.94
C ALA A 95 10.60 -51.43 -9.64
N LEU A 96 10.40 -50.18 -10.06
CA LEU A 96 9.21 -49.74 -10.80
C LEU A 96 9.18 -50.23 -12.27
N GLY A 97 10.34 -50.57 -12.83
CA GLY A 97 10.45 -51.11 -14.20
C GLY A 97 10.11 -52.61 -14.32
N LYS A 98 9.88 -53.30 -13.20
CA LYS A 98 9.50 -54.72 -13.19
C LYS A 98 8.02 -54.89 -13.55
N PRO A 99 7.63 -55.99 -14.22
CA PRO A 99 6.22 -56.29 -14.44
C PRO A 99 5.47 -56.37 -13.10
N ARG A 100 4.24 -55.86 -13.08
CA ARG A 100 3.39 -55.85 -11.87
C ARG A 100 3.23 -57.27 -11.30
N SER A 101 3.27 -57.37 -9.98
CA SER A 101 2.92 -58.62 -9.29
C SER A 101 1.43 -58.92 -9.44
N VAL A 102 1.07 -60.19 -9.31
CA VAL A 102 -0.32 -60.68 -9.39
C VAL A 102 -1.23 -60.04 -8.33
N ASP A 103 -0.66 -59.51 -7.24
CA ASP A 103 -1.38 -58.89 -6.11
C ASP A 103 -1.25 -57.35 -6.06
N ALA A 104 -0.79 -56.73 -7.16
CA ALA A 104 -0.60 -55.28 -7.18
C ALA A 104 -1.96 -54.54 -7.25
N PRO A 105 -2.17 -53.50 -6.42
CA PRO A 105 -3.41 -52.71 -6.45
C PRO A 105 -3.59 -52.01 -7.81
N SER A 106 -4.87 -51.82 -8.18
CA SER A 106 -5.26 -51.20 -9.44
C SER A 106 -4.65 -49.78 -9.58
N PRO A 107 -4.11 -49.42 -10.75
CA PRO A 107 -3.48 -48.11 -10.94
C PRO A 107 -4.47 -46.98 -10.71
N ILE A 108 -4.17 -46.12 -9.73
CA ILE A 108 -4.88 -44.86 -9.51
C ILE A 108 -4.41 -43.87 -10.57
N ARG A 109 -5.29 -43.50 -11.50
CA ARG A 109 -5.04 -42.41 -12.46
C ARG A 109 -5.43 -41.09 -11.81
N VAL A 110 -4.43 -40.34 -11.34
CA VAL A 110 -4.63 -39.03 -10.70
C VAL A 110 -4.95 -37.89 -11.69
N ALA A 111 -4.92 -38.19 -13.00
CA ALA A 111 -5.19 -37.23 -14.07
C ALA A 111 -6.19 -37.78 -15.11
N SER A 112 -7.16 -38.57 -14.67
CA SER A 112 -8.42 -38.68 -15.40
C SER A 112 -9.40 -37.79 -14.68
N ALA A 113 -9.72 -36.64 -15.28
CA ALA A 113 -11.04 -36.07 -15.05
C ALA A 113 -12.01 -37.21 -15.38
N GLU A 114 -12.70 -37.72 -14.36
CA GLU A 114 -13.98 -38.37 -14.57
C GLU A 114 -14.70 -37.47 -15.58
N ALA A 115 -15.17 -38.02 -16.70
CA ALA A 115 -16.06 -37.30 -17.58
C ALA A 115 -17.33 -37.04 -16.79
N VAL A 116 -17.29 -36.04 -15.90
CA VAL A 116 -18.45 -35.44 -15.28
C VAL A 116 -19.23 -34.93 -16.46
N SER A 117 -20.31 -35.65 -16.75
CA SER A 117 -21.34 -35.24 -17.68
C SER A 117 -21.54 -33.74 -17.57
N SER A 118 -21.42 -33.10 -18.73
CA SER A 118 -21.09 -31.70 -18.97
C SER A 118 -22.10 -30.67 -18.44
N GLU A 119 -22.99 -31.00 -17.52
CA GLU A 119 -24.15 -30.18 -17.18
C GLU A 119 -24.29 -29.75 -15.72
N THR A 120 -23.44 -30.15 -14.77
CA THR A 120 -23.73 -29.81 -13.35
C THR A 120 -22.56 -29.30 -12.51
N ARG A 121 -21.52 -28.72 -13.13
CA ARG A 121 -20.61 -27.83 -12.39
C ARG A 121 -20.58 -26.42 -12.96
N LEU A 122 -21.78 -25.86 -13.10
CA LEU A 122 -21.97 -24.42 -13.09
C LEU A 122 -21.75 -23.96 -11.65
N MET A 123 -20.57 -23.41 -11.37
CA MET A 123 -20.21 -22.82 -10.07
C MET A 123 -21.29 -21.82 -9.62
N PRO A 124 -22.06 -22.07 -8.54
CA PRO A 124 -22.96 -21.05 -7.97
C PRO A 124 -22.32 -20.28 -6.81
N ALA A 125 -21.07 -20.60 -6.43
CA ALA A 125 -20.45 -20.05 -5.22
C ALA A 125 -19.63 -18.77 -5.45
N LEU A 126 -19.09 -18.55 -6.66
CA LEU A 126 -18.31 -17.34 -6.96
C LEU A 126 -19.16 -16.20 -7.56
N ALA A 127 -20.28 -16.53 -8.21
CA ALA A 127 -21.23 -15.54 -8.72
C ALA A 127 -21.88 -14.72 -7.58
N GLN A 128 -22.05 -15.31 -6.40
CA GLN A 128 -22.59 -14.61 -5.23
C GLN A 128 -21.59 -13.59 -4.65
N GLN A 129 -20.29 -13.88 -4.68
CA GLN A 129 -19.25 -12.94 -4.20
C GLN A 129 -18.95 -11.84 -5.22
N GLY A 130 -18.96 -12.17 -6.52
CA GLY A 130 -18.87 -11.19 -7.60
C GLY A 130 -20.08 -10.25 -7.63
N SER A 131 -21.29 -10.77 -7.44
CA SER A 131 -22.51 -9.94 -7.37
C SER A 131 -22.54 -9.06 -6.13
N ALA A 132 -22.02 -9.50 -4.98
CA ALA A 132 -21.94 -8.66 -3.78
C ALA A 132 -20.97 -7.48 -3.99
N VAL A 133 -19.83 -7.70 -4.66
CA VAL A 133 -18.88 -6.61 -4.98
C VAL A 133 -19.43 -5.69 -6.07
N LEU A 134 -20.19 -6.23 -7.04
CA LEU A 134 -20.81 -5.43 -8.10
C LEU A 134 -22.05 -4.67 -7.62
N ASP A 135 -22.84 -5.20 -6.69
CA ASP A 135 -23.98 -4.50 -6.06
C ASP A 135 -23.51 -3.41 -5.10
N ILE A 136 -22.37 -3.60 -4.42
CA ILE A 136 -21.71 -2.54 -3.63
C ILE A 136 -21.18 -1.44 -4.58
N ALA A 137 -20.66 -1.80 -5.74
CA ALA A 137 -20.22 -0.84 -6.76
C ALA A 137 -21.39 -0.17 -7.51
N ALA A 138 -22.52 -0.87 -7.69
CA ALA A 138 -23.72 -0.35 -8.35
C ALA A 138 -24.56 0.52 -7.41
N HIS A 139 -24.60 0.22 -6.10
CA HIS A 139 -25.15 1.13 -5.09
C HIS A 139 -24.25 2.33 -4.80
N ALA A 140 -22.98 2.31 -5.23
CA ALA A 140 -22.13 3.49 -5.25
C ALA A 140 -22.37 4.39 -6.48
N GLY A 141 -23.14 3.90 -7.48
CA GLY A 141 -23.49 4.62 -8.70
C GLY A 141 -24.75 5.47 -8.60
N GLU A 142 -25.61 5.24 -7.60
CA GLU A 142 -26.86 5.98 -7.41
C GLU A 142 -26.90 6.61 -6.00
N ALA A 143 -25.89 7.42 -5.70
CA ALA A 143 -25.91 8.30 -4.53
C ALA A 143 -26.19 9.73 -5.01
N ASP A 144 -27.46 10.10 -4.90
CA ASP A 144 -28.00 11.44 -4.61
C ASP A 144 -26.93 12.55 -4.55
N ASP A 145 -27.00 13.46 -5.52
CA ASP A 145 -26.24 14.71 -5.61
C ASP A 145 -26.49 15.56 -4.36
N LYS A 146 -25.78 15.26 -3.29
CA LYS A 146 -25.67 16.11 -2.11
C LYS A 146 -24.20 16.44 -1.92
N PRO A 147 -23.84 17.73 -1.88
CA PRO A 147 -22.45 18.14 -1.85
C PRO A 147 -21.82 17.62 -0.56
N VAL A 148 -20.85 16.71 -0.71
CA VAL A 148 -19.96 16.29 0.36
C VAL A 148 -19.29 17.54 0.91
N LYS A 149 -19.66 17.93 2.14
CA LYS A 149 -19.08 19.08 2.83
C LYS A 149 -17.56 18.88 2.90
N SER A 150 -16.82 19.76 2.25
CA SER A 150 -15.36 19.80 2.29
C SER A 150 -14.88 19.76 3.75
N VAL A 151 -14.29 18.64 4.16
CA VAL A 151 -13.71 18.52 5.50
C VAL A 151 -12.52 19.48 5.56
N LYS A 152 -12.66 20.54 6.35
CA LYS A 152 -11.65 21.57 6.54
C LYS A 152 -10.41 20.92 7.16
N ARG A 153 -9.25 20.99 6.49
CA ARG A 153 -7.98 20.51 7.04
C ARG A 153 -7.69 21.23 8.35
N LEU A 154 -7.66 20.46 9.44
CA LEU A 154 -7.31 20.93 10.77
C LEU A 154 -5.82 21.30 10.81
N LYS A 155 -5.51 22.37 11.54
CA LYS A 155 -4.13 22.83 11.69
C LYS A 155 -3.37 21.92 12.67
N PRO A 156 -2.03 21.82 12.59
CA PRO A 156 -1.24 20.91 13.43
C PRO A 156 -1.47 21.07 14.94
N SER A 157 -1.78 22.29 15.41
CA SER A 157 -2.09 22.57 16.81
C SER A 157 -3.43 22.01 17.28
N GLU A 158 -4.39 21.83 16.37
CA GLU A 158 -5.74 21.31 16.72
C GLU A 158 -5.76 19.78 16.73
N LEU A 159 -4.73 19.14 16.16
CA LEU A 159 -4.61 17.69 16.07
C LEU A 159 -4.22 17.06 17.42
N SER A 160 -3.37 17.73 18.20
CA SER A 160 -2.98 17.28 19.55
C SER A 160 -4.17 17.29 20.51
N ASP A 161 -4.99 18.33 20.46
CA ASP A 161 -6.15 18.47 21.35
C ASP A 161 -7.21 17.41 21.03
N HIS A 162 -7.40 17.11 19.75
CA HIS A 162 -8.29 16.05 19.30
C HIS A 162 -7.81 14.66 19.72
N LEU A 163 -6.49 14.40 19.66
CA LEU A 163 -5.91 13.13 20.10
C LEU A 163 -6.00 12.97 21.64
N ALA A 164 -5.77 14.04 22.39
CA ALA A 164 -5.95 14.05 23.84
C ALA A 164 -7.41 13.75 24.24
N GLN A 165 -8.37 14.32 23.50
CA GLN A 165 -9.80 14.10 23.74
C GLN A 165 -10.26 12.68 23.38
N LEU A 166 -9.64 12.06 22.38
CA LEU A 166 -9.88 10.64 22.05
C LEU A 166 -9.27 9.70 23.09
N GLY A 167 -8.07 10.01 23.60
CA GLY A 167 -7.42 9.26 24.68
C GLY A 167 -8.24 9.29 25.98
N ALA A 168 -8.78 10.45 26.36
CA ALA A 168 -9.64 10.59 27.53
C ALA A 168 -10.97 9.82 27.40
N ARG A 169 -11.50 9.68 26.17
CA ARG A 169 -12.73 8.92 25.91
C ARG A 169 -12.51 7.40 25.88
N ALA A 170 -11.29 6.96 25.56
CA ALA A 170 -10.90 5.55 25.62
C ALA A 170 -10.67 5.06 27.06
N GLY A 171 -10.15 5.92 27.96
CA GLY A 171 -9.90 5.58 29.36
C GLY A 171 -11.16 5.48 30.26
N HIS A 172 -12.34 5.75 29.73
CA HIS A 172 -13.61 5.68 30.48
C HIS A 172 -14.42 4.40 30.19
N ARG A 173 -13.84 3.47 29.42
CA ARG A 173 -14.43 2.17 29.03
C ARG A 173 -13.67 0.96 29.60
N GLU A 174 -13.04 1.13 30.76
CA GLU A 174 -12.63 0.01 31.63
C GLU A 174 -13.32 0.12 32.99
#